data_AF-A0A2V7Z1P2-F1
#
_entry.id   AF-A0A2V7Z1P2-F1
#
_cell.length_a   1.000
_cell.length_b   1.000
_cell.length_c   1.000
_cell.angle_alpha   90.00
_cell.angle_beta   90.00
_cell.angle_gamma   90.00
#
_symmetry.space_group_name_H-M   'P 1'
#
loop_
_entity.id
_entity.type
_entity.pdbx_description
1 polymer ?
#
loop_
_entity_poly.entity_id
_entity_poly.type
_entity_poly.pdbx_seq_one_letter_code
_entity_poly.pdbx_strand_id
1 'polypeptide(L)'
;MTNVSVFPVPQPDPRPADAASHLIEPHGGTLIDPMASPERAAELKAASRDWPSWDLTPRQFCDLELILNGGFSPLDGFMKRADHDSVCERLRLADGTLWPIPILLDVTPQVAEKLRVGGKLALRD
;
A
#
# COMPACT_ATOMS: atom_id res chain seq x y z
N MET A 1 36.87 -14.81 -51.88
CA MET A 1 36.12 -13.57 -51.55
C MET A 1 34.79 -14.01 -50.96
N THR A 2 34.60 -13.74 -49.67
CA THR A 2 33.60 -14.37 -48.79
C THR A 2 32.26 -13.65 -48.88
N ASN A 3 31.18 -14.38 -49.15
CA ASN A 3 29.82 -13.84 -49.18
C ASN A 3 29.29 -13.76 -47.74
N VAL A 4 29.04 -12.55 -47.24
CA VAL A 4 28.48 -12.30 -45.91
C VAL A 4 26.97 -12.49 -46.00
N SER A 5 26.45 -13.50 -45.27
CA SER A 5 25.02 -13.71 -45.12
C SER A 5 24.44 -12.61 -44.24
N VAL A 6 23.57 -11.77 -44.80
CA VAL A 6 22.82 -10.76 -44.04
C VAL A 6 21.67 -11.47 -43.35
N PHE A 7 21.75 -11.61 -42.03
CA PHE A 7 20.62 -12.07 -41.23
C PHE A 7 19.53 -10.99 -41.21
N PRO A 8 18.25 -11.35 -41.43
CA PRO A 8 17.16 -10.39 -41.33
C PRO A 8 17.05 -9.84 -39.90
N VAL A 9 16.89 -8.53 -39.77
CA VAL A 9 16.60 -7.86 -38.49
C VAL A 9 15.25 -8.39 -37.98
N PRO A 10 15.17 -8.92 -36.75
CA PRO A 10 13.90 -9.37 -36.17
C PRO A 10 12.89 -8.22 -36.20
N GLN A 11 11.74 -8.45 -36.82
CA GLN A 11 10.63 -7.51 -36.72
C GLN A 11 10.10 -7.55 -35.28
N PRO A 12 9.81 -6.41 -34.64
CA PRO A 12 9.20 -6.40 -33.33
C PRO A 12 7.86 -7.13 -33.39
N ASP A 13 7.67 -8.05 -32.43
CA ASP A 13 6.46 -8.83 -32.26
C ASP A 13 5.22 -7.90 -32.18
N PRO A 14 4.17 -8.11 -33.01
CA PRO A 14 2.94 -7.34 -32.95
C PRO A 14 2.14 -7.73 -31.70
N ARG A 15 2.63 -7.34 -30.52
CA ARG A 15 1.96 -7.62 -29.25
C ARG A 15 0.58 -6.94 -29.25
N PRO A 16 -0.50 -7.68 -28.95
CA PRO A 16 -1.83 -7.10 -28.78
C PRO A 16 -1.84 -6.12 -27.60
N ALA A 17 -2.73 -5.14 -27.67
CA ALA A 17 -2.81 -3.93 -26.84
C ALA A 17 -3.18 -4.15 -25.35
N ASP A 18 -2.77 -5.25 -24.73
CA ASP A 18 -2.91 -5.44 -23.29
C ASP A 18 -1.60 -5.98 -22.68
N ALA A 19 -0.78 -5.05 -22.22
CA ALA A 19 0.48 -5.31 -21.54
C ALA A 19 0.30 -5.93 -20.14
N ALA A 20 -0.92 -6.02 -19.60
CA ALA A 20 -1.17 -6.56 -18.26
C ALA A 20 -1.49 -8.07 -18.25
N SER A 21 -1.86 -8.65 -19.39
CA SER A 21 -2.33 -10.04 -19.50
C SER A 21 -1.32 -11.14 -19.12
N HIS A 22 -0.05 -10.78 -18.86
CA HIS A 22 1.05 -11.68 -18.49
C HIS A 22 1.68 -11.38 -17.12
N LEU A 23 1.14 -10.40 -16.39
CA LEU A 23 1.58 -10.09 -15.03
C LEU A 23 0.77 -10.91 -14.02
N ILE A 24 1.37 -11.21 -12.87
CA ILE A 24 0.63 -11.82 -11.76
C ILE A 24 -0.41 -10.85 -11.24
N GLU A 25 -1.55 -11.37 -10.82
CA GLU A 25 -2.57 -10.57 -10.15
C GLU A 25 -2.04 -10.05 -8.80
N PRO A 26 -2.45 -8.83 -8.38
CA PRO A 26 -2.19 -8.35 -7.03
C PRO A 26 -2.72 -9.32 -5.97
N HIS A 27 -2.07 -9.37 -4.81
CA HIS A 27 -2.55 -10.18 -3.69
C HIS A 27 -3.91 -9.67 -3.23
N GLY A 28 -4.88 -10.58 -3.08
CA GLY A 28 -6.29 -10.23 -2.86
C GLY A 28 -7.07 -9.84 -4.13
N GLY A 29 -6.45 -9.93 -5.31
CA GLY A 29 -7.09 -9.74 -6.63
C GLY A 29 -7.24 -8.30 -7.09
N THR A 30 -6.96 -7.30 -6.24
CA THR A 30 -7.03 -5.88 -6.59
C THR A 30 -5.86 -5.13 -5.98
N LEU A 31 -5.19 -4.29 -6.78
CA LEU A 31 -4.16 -3.38 -6.29
C LEU A 31 -4.83 -2.20 -5.61
N ILE A 32 -4.54 -2.00 -4.33
CA ILE A 32 -5.04 -0.86 -3.57
C ILE A 32 -4.14 0.34 -3.83
N ASP A 33 -4.73 1.44 -4.30
CA ASP A 33 -4.06 2.74 -4.44
C ASP A 33 -4.84 3.78 -3.62
N PRO A 34 -4.47 3.97 -2.34
CA PRO A 34 -5.19 4.87 -1.44
C PRO A 34 -4.75 6.34 -1.61
N MET A 35 -3.88 6.66 -2.58
CA MET A 35 -3.42 8.02 -2.79
C MET A 35 -4.58 8.94 -3.17
N ALA A 36 -4.72 10.05 -2.45
CA ALA A 36 -5.75 11.03 -2.71
C ALA A 36 -5.49 11.79 -4.03
N SER A 37 -6.56 12.21 -4.72
CA SER A 37 -6.44 13.14 -5.84
C SER A 37 -5.75 14.44 -5.39
N PRO A 38 -5.11 15.20 -6.30
CA PRO A 38 -4.44 16.45 -5.94
C PRO A 38 -5.33 17.44 -5.19
N GLU A 39 -6.60 17.55 -5.58
CA GLU A 39 -7.60 18.43 -4.95
C GLU A 39 -7.88 17.94 -3.52
N ARG A 40 -8.14 16.63 -3.38
CA ARG A 40 -8.41 16.03 -2.07
C ARG A 40 -7.19 16.10 -1.16
N ALA A 41 -5.99 15.91 -1.69
CA ALA A 41 -4.74 16.04 -0.95
C ALA A 41 -4.55 17.47 -0.41
N ALA A 42 -4.88 18.50 -1.20
CA ALA A 42 -4.82 19.89 -0.75
C ALA A 42 -5.82 20.17 0.39
N GLU A 43 -7.06 19.68 0.28
CA GLU A 43 -8.07 19.77 1.34
C GLU A 43 -7.61 19.07 2.63
N LEU A 44 -7.13 17.82 2.51
CA LEU A 44 -6.63 17.04 3.65
C LEU A 44 -5.44 17.72 4.31
N LYS A 45 -4.51 18.26 3.52
CA LYS A 45 -3.34 18.99 4.02
C LYS A 45 -3.75 20.24 4.80
N ALA A 46 -4.71 21.02 4.29
CA ALA A 46 -5.22 22.19 4.99
C ALA A 46 -5.93 21.81 6.30
N ALA A 47 -6.85 20.84 6.26
CA ALA A 47 -7.60 20.39 7.43
C ALA A 47 -6.72 19.69 8.49
N SER A 48 -5.64 19.03 8.08
CA SER A 48 -4.72 18.31 8.98
C SER A 48 -4.02 19.19 10.02
N ARG A 49 -4.05 20.51 9.83
CA ARG A 49 -3.49 21.49 10.78
C ARG A 49 -4.21 21.48 12.12
N ASP A 50 -5.49 21.11 12.11
CA ASP A 50 -6.34 21.10 13.31
C ASP A 50 -6.45 19.71 13.94
N TRP A 51 -5.76 18.71 13.39
CA TRP A 51 -5.80 17.34 13.90
C TRP A 51 -4.62 17.08 14.84
N PRO A 52 -4.78 16.19 15.85
CA PRO A 52 -3.64 15.59 16.51
C PRO A 52 -2.68 15.02 15.46
N SER A 53 -1.38 15.17 15.68
CA SER A 53 -0.34 14.65 14.80
C SER A 53 0.50 13.58 15.47
N TRP A 54 1.07 12.71 14.65
CA TRP A 54 2.02 11.68 15.05
C TRP A 54 3.20 11.69 14.08
N ASP A 55 4.40 11.88 14.62
CA ASP A 55 5.63 11.81 13.86
C ASP A 55 6.04 10.34 13.74
N LEU A 56 6.15 9.85 12.51
CA LEU A 56 6.37 8.45 12.22
C LEU A 56 7.80 8.04 12.58
N THR A 57 7.94 6.83 13.12
CA THR A 57 9.25 6.21 13.18
C THR A 57 9.70 5.77 11.77
N PRO A 58 11.01 5.57 11.53
CA PRO A 58 11.48 5.10 10.22
C PRO A 58 10.81 3.79 9.77
N ARG A 59 10.50 2.90 10.71
CA ARG A 59 9.80 1.65 10.41
C ARG A 59 8.35 1.91 9.97
N GLN A 60 7.62 2.73 10.72
CA GLN A 60 6.24 3.08 10.40
C GLN A 60 6.12 3.84 9.09
N PHE A 61 7.12 4.67 8.76
CA PHE A 61 7.20 5.35 7.47
C PHE A 61 7.30 4.36 6.32
N CYS A 62 8.18 3.35 6.41
CA CYS A 62 8.27 2.29 5.40
C CYS A 62 6.98 1.48 5.28
N ASP A 63 6.35 1.12 6.41
CA ASP A 63 5.07 0.40 6.38
C ASP A 63 3.96 1.27 5.75
N LEU A 64 3.94 2.58 6.04
CA LEU A 64 3.01 3.52 5.40
C LEU A 64 3.26 3.65 3.89
N GLU A 65 4.51 3.73 3.44
CA GLU A 65 4.85 3.80 2.02
C GLU A 65 4.35 2.56 1.26
N LEU A 66 4.52 1.37 1.83
CA LEU A 66 4.03 0.11 1.23
C LEU A 66 2.50 -0.01 1.21
N ILE A 67 1.80 0.63 2.16
CA ILE A 67 0.34 0.77 2.11
C ILE A 67 -0.03 1.74 0.98
N LEU A 68 0.61 2.90 0.93
CA LEU A 68 0.24 3.98 0.00
C LEU A 68 0.54 3.67 -1.47
N ASN A 69 1.49 2.78 -1.76
CA ASN A 69 1.81 2.35 -3.12
C ASN A 69 1.17 1.00 -3.52
N GLY A 70 0.36 0.41 -2.63
CA GLY A 70 -0.33 -0.86 -2.88
C GLY A 70 0.54 -2.11 -2.71
N GLY A 71 1.80 -1.98 -2.31
CA GLY A 71 2.69 -3.12 -2.00
C GLY A 71 2.15 -4.03 -0.90
N PHE A 72 1.27 -3.51 -0.04
CA PHE A 72 0.56 -4.28 0.99
C PHE A 72 -0.88 -4.65 0.66
N SER A 73 -1.29 -4.58 -0.60
CA SER A 73 -2.61 -5.10 -1.01
C SER A 73 -2.81 -6.54 -0.48
N PRO A 74 -3.96 -6.85 0.15
CA PRO A 74 -5.22 -6.10 0.13
C PRO A 74 -5.41 -5.06 1.26
N LEU A 75 -4.38 -4.77 2.07
CA LEU A 75 -4.50 -3.77 3.14
C LEU A 75 -4.69 -2.36 2.55
N ASP A 76 -5.70 -1.65 3.05
CA ASP A 76 -6.01 -0.25 2.71
C ASP A 76 -5.58 0.75 3.81
N GLY A 77 -4.89 0.24 4.83
CA GLY A 77 -4.46 0.98 6.01
C GLY A 77 -3.79 0.07 7.03
N PHE A 78 -3.40 0.64 8.17
CA PHE A 78 -2.94 -0.16 9.32
C PHE A 78 -4.07 -1.06 9.82
N MET A 79 -3.71 -2.26 10.29
CA MET A 79 -4.69 -3.28 10.67
C MET A 79 -5.62 -2.82 11.79
N LYS A 80 -6.90 -3.14 11.63
CA LYS A 80 -7.87 -3.09 12.72
C LYS A 80 -7.70 -4.33 13.62
N ARG A 81 -8.29 -4.26 14.82
CA ARG A 81 -8.21 -5.34 15.81
C ARG A 81 -8.58 -6.72 15.24
N ALA A 82 -9.65 -6.83 14.46
CA ALA A 82 -10.09 -8.11 13.90
C ALA A 82 -9.04 -8.76 12.98
N ASP A 83 -8.39 -7.97 12.13
CA ASP A 83 -7.32 -8.46 11.25
C ASP A 83 -6.08 -8.81 12.04
N HIS A 84 -5.68 -7.93 12.97
CA HIS A 84 -4.54 -8.17 13.86
C HIS A 84 -4.69 -9.50 14.63
N ASP A 85 -5.83 -9.69 15.29
CA ASP A 85 -6.08 -10.86 16.13
C ASP A 85 -6.09 -12.14 15.26
N SER A 86 -6.74 -12.07 14.08
CA SER A 86 -6.74 -13.18 13.11
C SER A 86 -5.35 -13.50 12.55
N VAL A 87 -4.51 -12.49 12.30
CA VAL A 87 -3.13 -12.69 11.81
C VAL A 87 -2.29 -13.36 12.89
N CYS A 88 -2.39 -12.89 14.14
CA CYS A 88 -1.67 -13.48 15.27
C CYS A 88 -2.07 -14.94 15.53
N GLU A 89 -3.35 -15.29 15.36
CA GLU A 89 -3.85 -16.64 15.62
C GLU A 89 -3.70 -17.60 14.44
N ARG A 90 -3.92 -17.11 13.21
CA ARG A 90 -4.15 -17.94 12.02
C ARG A 90 -3.31 -17.56 10.81
N LEU A 91 -2.45 -16.55 10.93
CA LEU A 91 -1.64 -15.99 9.83
C LEU A 91 -2.51 -15.56 8.63
N ARG A 92 -3.72 -15.07 8.91
CA ARG A 92 -4.70 -14.65 7.92
C ARG A 92 -5.42 -13.39 8.36
N LEU A 93 -5.79 -12.53 7.42
CA LEU A 93 -6.73 -11.43 7.67
C LEU A 93 -8.09 -11.97 8.10
N ALA A 94 -8.98 -11.11 8.59
CA ALA A 94 -10.29 -11.52 9.09
C ALA A 94 -11.17 -12.17 8.00
N ASP A 95 -10.95 -11.81 6.73
CA ASP A 95 -11.61 -12.39 5.56
C ASP A 95 -11.04 -13.76 5.11
N GLY A 96 -9.96 -14.21 5.75
CA GLY A 96 -9.27 -15.48 5.45
C GLY A 96 -8.08 -15.35 4.48
N THR A 97 -7.79 -14.17 3.94
CA THR A 97 -6.64 -13.93 3.07
C THR A 97 -5.33 -14.22 3.81
N LEU A 98 -4.39 -14.96 3.20
CA LEU A 98 -3.10 -15.27 3.82
C LEU A 98 -2.32 -13.97 4.07
N TRP A 99 -1.92 -13.77 5.33
CA TRP A 99 -1.13 -12.61 5.74
C TRP A 99 -0.38 -12.91 7.05
N PRO A 100 0.93 -13.17 7.01
CA PRO A 100 1.63 -13.72 8.18
C PRO A 100 2.22 -12.68 9.14
N ILE A 101 2.21 -11.38 8.79
CA ILE A 101 2.93 -10.35 9.56
C ILE A 101 1.98 -9.20 9.93
N PRO A 102 1.76 -8.90 11.22
CA PRO A 102 0.95 -7.75 11.62
C PRO A 102 1.55 -6.41 11.16
N ILE A 103 0.72 -5.52 10.61
CA ILE A 103 1.09 -4.17 10.20
C ILE A 103 0.29 -3.17 11.03
N LEU A 104 0.94 -2.53 12.00
CA LEU A 104 0.29 -1.69 13.03
C LEU A 104 0.90 -0.29 13.07
N LEU A 105 0.10 0.67 13.49
CA LEU A 105 0.55 1.99 13.91
C LEU A 105 0.53 2.06 15.43
N ASP A 106 1.65 1.73 16.05
CA ASP A 106 1.83 1.89 17.48
C ASP A 106 2.17 3.36 17.83
N VAL A 107 1.50 3.88 18.86
CA VAL A 107 1.71 5.24 19.36
C VAL A 107 1.93 5.21 20.86
N THR A 108 2.54 6.26 21.41
CA THR A 108 2.71 6.35 22.86
C THR A 108 1.35 6.48 23.58
N PRO A 109 1.24 6.06 24.84
CA PRO A 109 0.00 6.22 25.63
C PRO A 109 -0.50 7.68 25.64
N GLN A 110 0.40 8.65 25.72
CA GLN A 110 0.07 10.08 25.75
C GLN A 110 -0.59 10.57 24.46
N VAL A 111 -0.27 9.95 23.32
CA VAL A 111 -0.93 10.24 22.05
C VAL A 111 -2.24 9.47 21.97
N ALA A 112 -2.24 8.18 22.34
CA ALA A 112 -3.44 7.34 22.34
C ALA A 112 -4.60 7.95 23.13
N GLU A 113 -4.33 8.56 24.30
CA GLU A 113 -5.34 9.24 25.14
C GLU A 113 -6.05 10.41 24.43
N LYS A 114 -5.41 11.03 23.45
CA LYS A 114 -5.99 12.15 22.67
C LYS A 114 -6.79 11.67 21.47
N LEU A 115 -6.70 10.39 21.13
CA LEU A 115 -7.37 9.79 19.98
C LEU A 115 -8.74 9.26 20.37
N ARG A 116 -9.65 9.27 19.40
CA ARG A 116 -10.98 8.70 19.51
C ARG A 116 -11.31 7.93 18.24
N VAL A 117 -12.10 6.87 18.38
CA VAL A 117 -12.61 6.11 17.24
C VAL A 117 -13.37 7.05 16.29
N GLY A 118 -13.09 6.95 14.99
CA GLY A 118 -13.63 7.84 13.96
C GLY A 118 -12.99 9.25 13.93
N GLY A 119 -12.05 9.54 14.83
CA GLY A 119 -11.22 10.73 14.78
C GLY A 119 -10.21 10.68 13.64
N LYS A 120 -9.52 11.81 13.43
CA LYS A 120 -8.46 11.94 12.44
C LYS A 120 -7.12 12.15 13.14
N LEU A 121 -6.07 11.54 12.62
CA LEU A 121 -4.69 11.68 13.06
C LEU A 121 -3.86 12.04 11.84
N ALA A 122 -3.09 13.13 11.91
CA ALA A 122 -2.15 13.50 10.87
C ALA A 122 -0.83 12.74 11.08
N LEU A 123 -0.45 11.90 10.12
CA LEU A 123 0.86 11.23 10.12
C LEU A 123 1.89 12.17 9.47
N ARG A 124 3.05 12.32 10.10
CA ARG A 124 4.12 13.24 9.68
C ARG A 124 5.44 12.48 9.56
N ASP A 125 6.27 12.91 8.61
CA ASP A 125 7.65 12.47 8.42
C ASP A 125 8.66 13.37 9.15
#